data_AF-A0AAD6N461-F1
#
_entry.id   AF-A0AAD6N461-F1
#
_cell.length_a   1.000
_cell.length_b   1.000
_cell.length_c   1.000
_cell.angle_alpha   90.00
_cell.angle_beta   90.00
_cell.angle_gamma   90.00
#
_symmetry.space_group_name_H-M   'P 1'
#
loop_
_entity.id
_entity.type
_entity.pdbx_description
1 polymer ?
#
loop_
_entity_poly.entity_id
_entity_poly.type
_entity_poly.pdbx_seq_one_letter_code
_entity_poly.pdbx_strand_id
1 'polypeptide(L)'
;MIGREIPPTCPSFQTNKYPSPNTPRLSMEVEPTLPVMSLASPTGGFIVTIRRAEDDCDKPCIFRWSDLCDGWGPSGFVIFQHTPDGLKRVEGMPKRPPPRTLKITGYEVETEELLPGQTLRRNIGAPDPFLYHMVAGEKYELVCLGAEYALWAWGTLREHWEQEIGVNSGLPLVVIPGEPPVLFSALRWKNLWSLSRTTTICNGAPCMSVFLEGPSEMSKTEMLFYITIKITYNGPTNEDHEAINVDTKPIIIHDYPFTYDQFLLQRRCLDYDPSKNSNGDSTQWKTYLDDEDNPGWRIVDEPDVEVNVTDPEFFRSLKPGESFVRKNHLGFFDLHPDTVVGDTYRYQYCGGRVDWWIWGDCEEHAKTVVKLPCWLHGRVADPLIMMEGRS
;
A
#
# COMPACT_ATOMS: atom_id res chain seq x y z
N MET A 1 32.25 -19.60 5.57
CA MET A 1 32.28 -19.23 4.14
C MET A 1 31.48 -20.29 3.39
N ILE A 2 30.19 -20.03 3.19
CA ILE A 2 29.32 -20.89 2.40
C ILE A 2 29.00 -20.05 1.16
N GLY A 3 29.46 -20.54 0.00
CA GLY A 3 29.31 -19.84 -1.28
C GLY A 3 27.84 -19.78 -1.68
N ARG A 4 27.40 -18.59 -2.11
CA ARG A 4 26.13 -18.41 -2.81
C ARG A 4 26.27 -19.06 -4.19
N GLU A 5 25.79 -20.29 -4.36
CA GLU A 5 25.60 -20.86 -5.69
C GLU A 5 24.29 -20.32 -6.28
N ILE A 6 24.44 -19.39 -7.21
CA ILE A 6 23.35 -18.94 -8.09
C ILE A 6 23.08 -20.09 -9.07
N PRO A 7 21.84 -20.59 -9.22
CA PRO A 7 21.55 -21.68 -10.14
C PRO A 7 21.85 -21.28 -11.61
N PRO A 8 22.33 -22.22 -12.44
CA PRO A 8 23.01 -21.94 -13.72
C PRO A 8 22.08 -21.57 -14.89
N THR A 9 20.85 -21.12 -14.61
CA THR A 9 19.88 -20.68 -15.64
C THR A 9 19.47 -19.22 -15.50
N CYS A 10 20.03 -18.46 -14.57
CA CYS A 10 19.96 -17.00 -14.64
C CYS A 10 20.96 -16.52 -15.70
N PRO A 11 20.55 -15.71 -16.69
CA PRO A 11 21.51 -14.97 -17.49
C PRO A 11 22.38 -14.20 -16.48
N SER A 12 23.69 -14.34 -16.59
CA SER A 12 24.63 -13.56 -15.81
C SER A 12 24.42 -12.07 -16.12
N PHE A 13 23.53 -11.42 -15.37
CA PHE A 13 23.43 -9.97 -15.37
C PHE A 13 24.65 -9.46 -14.61
N GLN A 14 25.72 -9.19 -15.37
CA GLN A 14 26.85 -8.42 -14.89
C GLN A 14 26.35 -6.99 -14.62
N THR A 15 25.93 -6.70 -13.39
CA THR A 15 25.51 -5.35 -12.96
C THR A 15 26.68 -4.41 -12.66
N ASN A 16 27.93 -4.78 -12.99
CA ASN A 16 29.11 -3.91 -12.89
C ASN A 16 29.35 -3.10 -14.19
N LYS A 17 28.30 -2.53 -14.79
CA LYS A 17 28.51 -1.49 -15.81
C LYS A 17 28.52 -0.15 -15.10
N TYR A 18 29.67 0.51 -15.12
CA TYR A 18 29.77 1.91 -14.71
C TYR A 18 28.80 2.76 -15.55
N PRO A 19 28.03 3.67 -14.93
CA PRO A 19 27.10 4.53 -15.67
C PRO A 19 27.87 5.31 -16.73
N SER A 20 27.26 5.42 -17.92
CA SER A 20 27.81 6.23 -19.00
C SER A 20 27.94 7.68 -18.53
N PRO A 21 29.01 8.41 -18.87
CA PRO A 21 29.17 9.81 -18.44
C PRO A 21 28.06 10.74 -18.98
N ASN A 22 27.23 10.28 -19.91
CA ASN A 22 26.11 11.05 -20.48
C ASN A 22 24.71 10.54 -20.05
N THR A 23 24.63 9.73 -18.99
CA THR A 23 23.36 9.27 -18.39
C THR A 23 23.15 9.89 -17.01
N PRO A 24 21.91 10.21 -16.60
CA PRO A 24 21.62 10.60 -15.23
C PRO A 24 22.01 9.47 -14.28
N ARG A 25 22.56 9.86 -13.12
CA ARG A 25 22.92 8.92 -12.05
C ARG A 25 21.72 8.68 -11.15
N LEU A 26 21.00 7.58 -11.41
CA LEU A 26 19.84 7.18 -10.64
C LEU A 26 20.17 6.03 -9.66
N SER A 27 19.57 6.05 -8.48
CA SER A 27 19.58 4.94 -7.51
C SER A 27 18.16 4.65 -7.03
N MET A 28 17.92 3.45 -6.51
CA MET A 28 16.60 3.02 -6.06
C MET A 28 16.69 2.26 -4.75
N GLU A 29 16.20 2.84 -3.66
CA GLU A 29 16.07 2.18 -2.37
C GLU A 29 14.67 1.59 -2.22
N VAL A 30 14.57 0.47 -1.51
CA VAL A 30 13.29 -0.16 -1.20
C VAL A 30 13.20 -0.41 0.28
N GLU A 31 12.06 -0.09 0.87
CA GLU A 31 11.79 -0.35 2.28
C GLU A 31 10.36 -0.89 2.45
N PRO A 32 10.12 -1.78 3.42
CA PRO A 32 8.78 -2.27 3.66
C PRO A 32 8.04 -1.24 4.52
N THR A 33 6.78 -0.95 4.19
CA THR A 33 5.96 -0.03 5.01
C THR A 33 5.73 -0.58 6.42
N LEU A 34 5.78 -1.91 6.56
CA LEU A 34 5.77 -2.64 7.82
C LEU A 34 6.71 -3.84 7.71
N PRO A 35 7.42 -4.24 8.80
CA PRO A 35 8.29 -5.43 8.79
C PRO A 35 7.51 -6.75 8.58
N VAL A 36 6.18 -6.68 8.58
CA VAL A 36 5.26 -7.78 8.51
C VAL A 36 4.16 -7.46 7.50
N MET A 37 3.87 -8.43 6.63
CA MET A 37 2.89 -8.32 5.56
C MET A 37 1.73 -9.27 5.79
N SER A 38 0.51 -8.77 5.61
CA SER A 38 -0.70 -9.57 5.65
C SER A 38 -0.99 -10.21 4.29
N LEU A 39 -1.25 -11.53 4.27
CA LEU A 39 -1.65 -12.21 3.03
C LEU A 39 -3.16 -12.15 2.73
N ALA A 40 -4.01 -11.73 3.68
CA ALA A 40 -5.48 -11.75 3.47
C ALA A 40 -6.12 -10.36 3.33
N SER A 41 -5.36 -9.31 3.58
CA SER A 41 -5.68 -7.90 3.31
C SER A 41 -4.32 -7.30 2.96
N PRO A 42 -4.11 -6.62 1.83
CA PRO A 42 -2.82 -6.06 1.45
C PRO A 42 -2.51 -4.80 2.29
N THR A 43 -2.66 -4.91 3.61
CA THR A 43 -2.15 -3.95 4.56
C THR A 43 -0.67 -4.22 4.75
N GLY A 44 0.13 -3.26 4.30
CA GLY A 44 1.57 -3.43 4.14
C GLY A 44 1.96 -3.56 2.68
N GLY A 45 3.10 -2.99 2.33
CA GLY A 45 3.61 -2.89 0.97
C GLY A 45 5.06 -2.44 0.99
N PHE A 46 5.55 -1.97 -0.14
CA PHE A 46 6.90 -1.44 -0.23
C PHE A 46 6.88 0.02 -0.65
N ILE A 47 7.77 0.79 -0.06
CA ILE A 47 8.10 2.13 -0.54
C ILE A 47 9.38 2.00 -1.37
N VAL A 48 9.31 2.53 -2.58
CA VAL A 48 10.44 2.68 -3.47
C VAL A 48 10.86 4.15 -3.47
N THR A 49 12.13 4.40 -3.27
CA THR A 49 12.74 5.73 -3.27
C THR A 49 13.74 5.81 -4.41
N ILE A 50 13.41 6.51 -5.49
CA ILE A 50 14.29 6.74 -6.63
C ILE A 50 14.97 8.09 -6.46
N ARG A 51 16.30 8.10 -6.44
CA ARG A 51 17.08 9.33 -6.28
C ARG A 51 17.88 9.63 -7.53
N ARG A 52 17.90 10.90 -7.92
CA ARG A 52 18.88 11.43 -8.85
C ARG A 52 20.04 12.05 -8.08
N ALA A 53 21.25 11.51 -8.25
CA ALA A 53 22.44 12.11 -7.66
C ALA A 53 22.81 13.43 -8.33
N GLU A 54 23.53 14.28 -7.61
CA GLU A 54 24.25 15.39 -8.23
C GLU A 54 25.32 14.82 -9.18
N ASP A 55 25.33 15.31 -10.41
CA ASP A 55 26.27 14.96 -11.46
C ASP A 55 26.69 16.23 -12.23
N ASP A 56 27.56 16.09 -13.22
CA ASP A 56 28.10 17.22 -13.97
C ASP A 56 27.06 17.89 -14.92
N CYS A 57 25.78 17.51 -14.82
CA CYS A 57 24.69 17.97 -15.67
C CYS A 57 23.58 18.63 -14.83
N ASP A 58 23.49 19.96 -14.86
CA ASP A 58 22.47 20.70 -14.11
C ASP A 58 21.04 20.57 -14.69
N LYS A 59 20.89 19.92 -15.86
CA LYS A 59 19.57 19.75 -16.48
C LYS A 59 18.72 18.75 -15.69
N PRO A 60 17.41 18.94 -15.56
CA PRO A 60 16.51 17.88 -15.11
C PRO A 60 16.60 16.66 -16.02
N CYS A 61 16.27 15.48 -15.50
CA CYS A 61 16.02 14.32 -16.33
C CYS A 61 14.56 13.90 -16.20
N ILE A 62 13.95 13.53 -17.32
CA ILE A 62 12.69 12.80 -17.31
C ILE A 62 12.96 11.32 -17.45
N PHE A 63 12.19 10.50 -16.74
CA PHE A 63 12.22 9.05 -16.90
C PHE A 63 10.83 8.47 -16.61
N ARG A 64 10.47 7.38 -17.29
CA ARG A 64 9.26 6.63 -16.98
C ARG A 64 9.59 5.44 -16.10
N TRP A 65 8.89 5.34 -14.99
CA TRP A 65 8.94 4.17 -14.12
C TRP A 65 7.55 3.86 -13.56
N SER A 66 7.13 2.62 -13.73
CA SER A 66 5.83 2.09 -13.32
C SER A 66 6.03 0.95 -12.34
N ASP A 67 5.37 1.00 -11.20
CA ASP A 67 5.31 -0.11 -10.27
C ASP A 67 4.73 -1.36 -10.93
N LEU A 68 3.70 -1.21 -11.78
CA LEU A 68 3.08 -2.32 -12.48
C LEU A 68 4.02 -2.95 -13.51
N CYS A 69 4.70 -2.16 -14.33
CA CYS A 69 5.50 -2.69 -15.44
C CYS A 69 6.98 -2.89 -15.10
N ASP A 70 7.59 -1.96 -14.37
CA ASP A 70 9.01 -1.95 -14.06
C ASP A 70 9.27 -2.60 -12.70
N GLY A 71 8.41 -2.37 -11.70
CA GLY A 71 8.52 -2.99 -10.38
C GLY A 71 8.03 -4.44 -10.35
N TRP A 72 6.81 -4.70 -10.78
CA TRP A 72 6.12 -6.00 -10.72
C TRP A 72 6.09 -6.75 -12.06
N GLY A 73 6.75 -6.21 -13.08
CA GLY A 73 6.90 -6.86 -14.38
C GLY A 73 7.99 -7.93 -14.41
N PRO A 74 8.22 -8.55 -15.58
CA PRO A 74 9.08 -9.73 -15.71
C PRO A 74 10.55 -9.50 -15.35
N SER A 75 11.01 -8.25 -15.45
CA SER A 75 12.39 -7.83 -15.16
C SER A 75 12.52 -7.03 -13.86
N GLY A 76 11.45 -6.94 -13.07
CA GLY A 76 11.39 -6.13 -11.86
C GLY A 76 11.87 -6.87 -10.61
N PHE A 77 11.20 -6.61 -9.49
CA PHE A 77 11.50 -7.22 -8.20
C PHE A 77 11.29 -8.73 -8.22
N VAL A 78 12.11 -9.42 -7.44
CA VAL A 78 11.97 -10.85 -7.19
C VAL A 78 11.90 -11.13 -5.70
N ILE A 79 11.10 -12.12 -5.32
CA ILE A 79 10.95 -12.53 -3.92
C ILE A 79 11.59 -13.90 -3.71
N PHE A 80 12.36 -14.02 -2.64
CA PHE A 80 12.92 -15.27 -2.15
C PHE A 80 12.30 -15.64 -0.79
N GLN A 81 11.92 -16.89 -0.62
CA GLN A 81 11.52 -17.48 0.64
C GLN A 81 12.75 -18.06 1.35
N HIS A 82 12.86 -17.84 2.65
CA HIS A 82 13.80 -18.58 3.49
C HIS A 82 13.25 -19.97 3.77
N THR A 83 13.99 -21.00 3.35
CA THR A 83 13.72 -22.40 3.70
C THR A 83 14.90 -22.96 4.51
N PRO A 84 14.74 -24.12 5.17
CA PRO A 84 15.86 -24.80 5.83
C PRO A 84 17.02 -25.12 4.88
N ASP A 85 16.74 -25.27 3.58
CA ASP A 85 17.71 -25.59 2.53
C ASP A 85 18.33 -24.36 1.87
N GLY A 86 17.91 -23.14 2.25
CA GLY A 86 18.42 -21.87 1.72
C GLY A 86 17.34 -20.95 1.16
N LEU A 87 17.70 -20.10 0.20
CA LEU A 87 16.75 -19.17 -0.44
C LEU A 87 16.08 -19.84 -1.64
N LYS A 88 14.74 -19.95 -1.60
CA LYS A 88 13.93 -20.45 -2.71
C LYS A 88 13.22 -19.29 -3.40
N ARG A 89 13.39 -19.12 -4.71
CA ARG A 89 12.65 -18.10 -5.48
C ARG A 89 11.15 -18.42 -5.42
N VAL A 90 10.35 -17.43 -5.08
CA VAL A 90 8.88 -17.52 -5.09
C VAL A 90 8.40 -17.39 -6.53
N GLU A 91 7.54 -18.32 -6.94
CA GLU A 91 6.87 -18.22 -8.24
C GLU A 91 5.87 -17.07 -8.20
N GLY A 92 5.85 -16.28 -9.27
CA GLY A 92 4.94 -15.15 -9.40
C GLY A 92 4.38 -15.08 -10.81
N MET A 93 3.26 -14.39 -10.95
CA MET A 93 2.65 -14.05 -12.23
C MET A 93 3.01 -12.60 -12.54
N PRO A 94 4.21 -12.32 -13.10
CA PRO A 94 4.64 -10.96 -13.34
C PRO A 94 3.63 -10.24 -14.22
N LYS A 95 3.47 -8.94 -13.95
CA LYS A 95 2.59 -8.07 -14.71
C LYS A 95 3.20 -7.81 -16.11
N ARG A 96 2.59 -6.89 -16.86
CA ARG A 96 2.98 -6.61 -18.25
C ARG A 96 4.41 -6.03 -18.30
N PRO A 97 5.23 -6.40 -19.31
CA PRO A 97 6.55 -5.80 -19.48
C PRO A 97 6.43 -4.30 -19.80
N PRO A 98 7.46 -3.50 -19.48
CA PRO A 98 7.47 -2.09 -19.82
C PRO A 98 7.46 -1.87 -21.34
N PRO A 99 6.86 -0.77 -21.82
CA PRO A 99 6.88 -0.44 -23.23
C PRO A 99 8.30 -0.10 -23.69
N ARG A 100 8.57 -0.24 -24.99
CA ARG A 100 9.89 0.09 -25.56
C ARG A 100 10.05 1.58 -25.86
N THR A 101 8.94 2.23 -26.16
CA THR A 101 8.84 3.66 -26.44
C THR A 101 7.58 4.22 -25.79
N LEU A 102 7.61 5.52 -25.48
CA LEU A 102 6.49 6.25 -24.90
C LEU A 102 6.44 7.64 -25.53
N LYS A 103 5.26 8.04 -25.98
CA LYS A 103 5.00 9.41 -26.40
C LYS A 103 4.50 10.21 -25.21
N ILE A 104 5.18 11.30 -24.87
CA ILE A 104 4.82 12.16 -23.75
C ILE A 104 3.66 13.05 -24.20
N THR A 105 2.45 12.74 -23.74
CA THR A 105 1.24 13.52 -24.08
C THR A 105 0.81 14.48 -22.99
N GLY A 106 1.51 14.45 -21.85
CA GLY A 106 1.43 15.44 -20.79
C GLY A 106 2.00 14.95 -19.46
N TYR A 107 1.48 15.49 -18.36
CA TYR A 107 1.78 14.98 -17.02
C TYR A 107 1.06 13.64 -16.82
N GLU A 108 1.77 12.55 -17.09
CA GLU A 108 1.28 11.18 -16.93
C GLU A 108 1.66 10.64 -15.54
N VAL A 109 0.95 9.60 -15.07
CA VAL A 109 1.15 9.05 -13.71
C VAL A 109 2.48 8.32 -13.56
N GLU A 110 3.11 7.89 -14.65
CA GLU A 110 4.32 7.06 -14.63
C GLU A 110 5.58 7.79 -15.11
N THR A 111 5.45 9.04 -15.58
CA THR A 111 6.58 9.82 -16.12
C THR A 111 6.96 10.91 -15.13
N GLU A 112 8.21 10.88 -14.71
CA GLU A 112 8.73 11.70 -13.62
C GLU A 112 9.82 12.62 -14.11
N GLU A 113 9.95 13.78 -13.46
CA GLU A 113 11.00 14.77 -13.71
C GLU A 113 11.82 14.95 -12.43
N LEU A 114 13.13 14.73 -12.51
CA LEU A 114 14.05 14.88 -11.37
C LEU A 114 15.18 15.86 -11.66
N LEU A 115 15.29 16.89 -10.84
CA LEU A 115 16.45 17.76 -10.76
C LEU A 115 17.64 17.05 -10.08
N PRO A 116 18.88 17.53 -10.25
CA PRO A 116 20.02 16.97 -9.55
C PRO A 116 19.79 17.05 -8.04
N GLY A 117 20.04 15.95 -7.33
CA GLY A 117 19.86 15.86 -5.88
C GLY A 117 18.43 15.59 -5.41
N GLN A 118 17.43 15.60 -6.32
CA GLN A 118 16.06 15.27 -5.96
C GLN A 118 15.83 13.77 -5.84
N THR A 119 14.82 13.46 -5.04
CA THR A 119 14.32 12.12 -4.82
C THR A 119 12.83 12.08 -5.16
N LEU A 120 12.38 10.88 -5.48
CA LEU A 120 11.00 10.50 -5.69
C LEU A 120 10.72 9.31 -4.79
N ARG A 121 9.62 9.33 -4.05
CA ARG A 121 9.20 8.23 -3.21
C ARG A 121 7.82 7.75 -3.64
N ARG A 122 7.61 6.44 -3.67
CA ARG A 122 6.33 5.84 -4.11
C ARG A 122 6.01 4.62 -3.28
N ASN A 123 4.77 4.55 -2.80
CA ASN A 123 4.22 3.29 -2.31
C ASN A 123 3.80 2.45 -3.51
N ILE A 124 4.36 1.24 -3.62
CA ILE A 124 4.12 0.32 -4.73
C ILE A 124 3.19 -0.83 -4.35
N GLY A 125 2.53 -0.70 -3.19
CA GLY A 125 1.57 -1.66 -2.69
C GLY A 125 2.19 -2.98 -2.26
N ALA A 126 1.33 -3.98 -2.11
CA ALA A 126 1.72 -5.34 -1.81
C ALA A 126 2.31 -6.03 -3.07
N PRO A 127 3.13 -7.08 -2.91
CA PRO A 127 3.70 -7.83 -4.01
C PRO A 127 2.67 -8.78 -4.64
N ASP A 128 1.59 -8.23 -5.17
CA ASP A 128 0.43 -8.95 -5.71
C ASP A 128 0.78 -10.13 -6.64
N PRO A 129 1.77 -10.02 -7.56
CA PRO A 129 2.17 -11.14 -8.41
C PRO A 129 2.58 -12.41 -7.66
N PHE A 130 3.04 -12.27 -6.42
CA PHE A 130 3.64 -13.33 -5.63
C PHE A 130 2.73 -13.82 -4.49
N LEU A 131 1.72 -13.04 -4.09
CA LEU A 131 0.91 -13.30 -2.89
C LEU A 131 0.31 -14.70 -2.85
N TYR A 132 -0.18 -15.22 -3.98
CA TYR A 132 -0.76 -16.57 -4.08
C TYR A 132 0.21 -17.72 -3.77
N HIS A 133 1.52 -17.48 -3.90
CA HIS A 133 2.57 -18.47 -3.66
C HIS A 133 3.28 -18.25 -2.32
N MET A 134 2.90 -17.21 -1.59
CA MET A 134 3.44 -16.92 -0.26
C MET A 134 2.68 -17.71 0.81
N VAL A 135 3.41 -18.06 1.87
CA VAL A 135 2.93 -18.89 2.98
C VAL A 135 3.02 -18.09 4.26
N ALA A 136 1.92 -18.05 4.98
CA ALA A 136 1.85 -17.39 6.28
C ALA A 136 2.79 -18.03 7.30
N GLY A 137 3.51 -17.20 8.06
CA GLY A 137 4.50 -17.59 9.07
C GLY A 137 5.94 -17.62 8.55
N GLU A 138 6.13 -17.52 7.24
CA GLU A 138 7.44 -17.64 6.61
C GLU A 138 8.12 -16.27 6.43
N LYS A 139 9.44 -16.30 6.29
CA LYS A 139 10.28 -15.12 6.05
C LYS A 139 10.67 -15.03 4.58
N TYR A 140 10.72 -13.79 4.08
CA TYR A 140 10.97 -13.48 2.69
C TYR A 140 11.98 -12.34 2.53
N GLU A 141 12.69 -12.34 1.40
CA GLU A 141 13.55 -11.27 0.93
C GLU A 141 13.02 -10.73 -0.40
N LEU A 142 12.73 -9.43 -0.46
CA LEU A 142 12.49 -8.72 -1.72
C LEU A 142 13.83 -8.21 -2.27
N VAL A 143 14.13 -8.53 -3.52
CA VAL A 143 15.39 -8.16 -4.17
C VAL A 143 15.11 -7.27 -5.38
N CYS A 144 15.74 -6.10 -5.39
CA CYS A 144 15.88 -5.28 -6.59
C CYS A 144 17.12 -5.74 -7.36
N LEU A 145 16.93 -6.32 -8.55
CA LEU A 145 18.05 -6.82 -9.35
C LEU A 145 18.83 -5.70 -10.07
N GLY A 146 18.29 -4.48 -10.07
CA GLY A 146 18.73 -3.41 -10.95
C GLY A 146 18.29 -3.65 -12.39
N ALA A 147 18.21 -2.58 -13.17
CA ALA A 147 17.78 -2.65 -14.56
C ALA A 147 18.36 -1.53 -15.42
N GLU A 148 18.42 -1.80 -16.73
CA GLU A 148 18.75 -0.83 -17.77
C GLU A 148 17.45 -0.23 -18.33
N TYR A 149 17.33 1.09 -18.34
CA TYR A 149 16.14 1.83 -18.74
C TYR A 149 16.40 2.65 -19.99
N ALA A 150 15.55 2.47 -21.00
CA ALA A 150 15.57 3.22 -22.26
C ALA A 150 14.60 4.43 -22.26
N LEU A 151 13.59 4.41 -21.39
CA LEU A 151 12.52 5.42 -21.34
C LEU A 151 12.95 6.62 -20.47
N TRP A 152 13.92 7.38 -20.95
CA TRP A 152 14.39 8.59 -20.28
C TRP A 152 14.91 9.63 -21.28
N ALA A 153 14.99 10.90 -20.86
CA ALA A 153 15.61 11.98 -21.63
C ALA A 153 16.10 13.12 -20.72
N TRP A 154 17.00 13.96 -21.24
CA TRP A 154 17.48 15.17 -20.56
C TRP A 154 16.56 16.36 -20.86
N GLY A 155 16.14 17.08 -19.83
CA GLY A 155 15.26 18.24 -19.90
C GLY A 155 14.01 18.04 -19.07
N THR A 156 13.03 18.92 -19.27
CA THR A 156 11.75 18.91 -18.56
C THR A 156 10.69 18.13 -19.32
N LEU A 157 9.62 17.70 -18.65
CA LEU A 157 8.43 17.11 -19.26
C LEU A 157 7.84 18.04 -20.32
N ARG A 158 7.82 19.35 -20.03
CA ARG A 158 7.28 20.37 -20.92
C ARG A 158 8.06 20.49 -22.23
N GLU A 159 9.39 20.37 -22.17
CA GLU A 159 10.25 20.40 -23.36
C GLU A 159 10.01 19.19 -24.25
N HIS A 160 9.65 18.03 -23.67
CA HIS A 160 9.43 16.78 -24.39
C HIS A 160 7.97 16.52 -24.75
N TRP A 161 7.09 17.51 -24.60
CA TRP A 161 5.68 17.36 -24.92
C TRP A 161 5.46 17.00 -26.40
N GLU A 162 4.58 16.04 -26.66
CA GLU A 162 4.34 15.37 -27.95
C GLU A 162 5.57 14.62 -28.53
N GLN A 163 6.67 14.49 -27.80
CA GLN A 163 7.87 13.76 -28.26
C GLN A 163 7.85 12.31 -27.80
N GLU A 164 8.53 11.44 -28.53
CA GLU A 164 8.72 10.04 -28.19
C GLU A 164 10.08 9.84 -27.49
N ILE A 165 10.06 9.18 -26.33
CA ILE A 165 11.26 8.69 -25.63
C ILE A 165 11.32 7.16 -25.70
N GLY A 166 12.51 6.58 -25.53
CA GLY A 166 12.70 5.12 -25.54
C GLY A 166 13.86 4.66 -26.39
N VAL A 167 13.80 3.40 -26.82
CA VAL A 167 14.90 2.72 -27.54
C VAL A 167 15.31 3.39 -28.85
N ASN A 168 14.45 4.22 -29.43
CA ASN A 168 14.70 4.93 -30.69
C ASN A 168 15.32 6.32 -30.50
N SER A 169 15.46 6.80 -29.26
CA SER A 169 15.93 8.16 -28.95
C SER A 169 17.42 8.41 -29.25
N GLY A 170 18.19 7.33 -29.47
CA GLY A 170 19.65 7.41 -29.62
C GLY A 170 20.40 7.71 -28.32
N LEU A 171 19.70 7.81 -27.20
CA LEU A 171 20.30 7.98 -25.87
C LEU A 171 20.83 6.63 -25.33
N PRO A 172 21.93 6.66 -24.56
CA PRO A 172 22.40 5.48 -23.85
C PRO A 172 21.38 5.00 -22.82
N LEU A 173 21.41 3.71 -22.46
CA LEU A 173 20.54 3.17 -21.40
C LEU A 173 21.00 3.69 -20.03
N VAL A 174 20.05 4.15 -19.22
CA VAL A 174 20.30 4.49 -17.81
C VAL A 174 20.34 3.22 -16.99
N VAL A 175 21.29 3.11 -16.08
CA VAL A 175 21.39 1.98 -15.15
C VAL A 175 20.86 2.44 -13.80
N ILE A 176 19.85 1.74 -13.28
CA ILE A 176 19.50 1.79 -11.86
C ILE A 176 20.11 0.54 -11.22
N PRO A 177 21.09 0.68 -10.30
CA PRO A 177 21.71 -0.47 -9.68
C PRO A 177 20.72 -1.23 -8.79
N GLY A 178 20.98 -2.52 -8.62
CA GLY A 178 20.27 -3.32 -7.62
C GLY A 178 20.79 -3.00 -6.23
N GLU A 179 19.87 -2.95 -5.26
CA GLU A 179 20.16 -2.70 -3.85
C GLU A 179 20.13 -4.00 -3.02
N PRO A 180 20.64 -3.98 -1.77
CA PRO A 180 20.54 -5.10 -0.86
C PRO A 180 19.09 -5.61 -0.66
N PRO A 181 18.92 -6.92 -0.40
CA PRO A 181 17.61 -7.50 -0.13
C PRO A 181 16.94 -6.87 1.09
N VAL A 182 15.61 -6.69 0.98
CA VAL A 182 14.74 -6.23 2.07
C VAL A 182 14.04 -7.43 2.69
N LEU A 183 14.17 -7.58 4.01
CA LEU A 183 13.55 -8.68 4.77
C LEU A 183 12.14 -8.32 5.23
N PHE A 184 11.21 -9.25 5.07
CA PHE A 184 9.85 -9.13 5.61
C PHE A 184 9.25 -10.51 5.94
N SER A 185 8.22 -10.54 6.78
CA SER A 185 7.53 -11.79 7.15
C SER A 185 6.09 -11.78 6.64
N ALA A 186 5.63 -12.88 6.06
CA ALA A 186 4.24 -13.03 5.66
C ALA A 186 3.42 -13.58 6.83
N LEU A 187 2.26 -13.01 7.13
CA LEU A 187 1.37 -13.52 8.17
C LEU A 187 -0.02 -13.82 7.62
N ARG A 188 -0.63 -14.86 8.18
CA ARG A 188 -2.07 -15.08 8.04
C ARG A 188 -2.73 -13.96 8.82
N TRP A 189 -3.75 -13.35 8.24
CA TRP A 189 -4.51 -12.25 8.82
C TRP A 189 -4.95 -12.46 10.28
N LYS A 190 -5.46 -13.66 10.61
CA LYS A 190 -5.79 -14.04 12.00
C LYS A 190 -4.60 -13.87 12.97
N ASN A 191 -3.37 -13.98 12.48
CA ASN A 191 -2.15 -13.89 13.26
C ASN A 191 -1.59 -12.47 13.39
N LEU A 192 -1.95 -11.53 12.52
CA LEU A 192 -1.64 -10.11 12.75
C LEU A 192 -2.33 -9.60 14.01
N TRP A 193 -3.55 -10.09 14.27
CA TRP A 193 -4.22 -9.82 15.54
C TRP A 193 -3.87 -10.75 16.68
N SER A 194 -3.32 -11.94 16.43
CA SER A 194 -2.76 -12.73 17.53
C SER A 194 -1.45 -12.13 18.03
N LEU A 195 -0.66 -11.49 17.15
CA LEU A 195 0.46 -10.63 17.56
C LEU A 195 -0.04 -9.33 18.21
N SER A 196 -1.09 -8.69 17.68
CA SER A 196 -1.68 -7.51 18.32
C SER A 196 -2.51 -7.81 19.57
N ARG A 197 -2.82 -9.07 19.88
CA ARG A 197 -3.46 -9.49 21.16
C ARG A 197 -2.53 -9.35 22.36
N THR A 198 -1.31 -8.85 22.15
CA THR A 198 -0.47 -8.32 23.23
C THR A 198 -0.65 -6.83 23.46
N THR A 199 -1.61 -6.15 22.81
CA THR A 199 -2.12 -4.91 23.38
C THR A 199 -2.97 -5.29 24.58
N THR A 200 -2.38 -5.16 25.77
CA THR A 200 -3.13 -4.80 26.96
C THR A 200 -4.10 -3.70 26.53
N ILE A 201 -5.39 -4.01 26.39
CA ILE A 201 -6.42 -2.99 26.19
C ILE A 201 -6.30 -2.13 27.43
N CYS A 202 -5.77 -0.92 27.30
CA CYS A 202 -5.65 -0.01 28.41
C CYS A 202 -7.08 0.29 28.89
N ASN A 203 -7.36 0.03 30.17
CA ASN A 203 -8.59 0.50 30.79
C ASN A 203 -8.77 1.99 30.46
N GLY A 204 -9.95 2.36 29.94
CA GLY A 204 -10.22 3.73 29.52
C GLY A 204 -9.93 4.05 28.05
N ALA A 205 -9.51 3.10 27.21
CA ALA A 205 -9.40 3.34 25.76
C ALA A 205 -10.78 3.52 25.08
N PRO A 206 -10.88 4.33 24.01
CA PRO A 206 -12.14 4.51 23.29
C PRO A 206 -12.60 3.24 22.57
N CYS A 207 -13.87 2.88 22.77
CA CYS A 207 -14.53 1.78 22.09
C CYS A 207 -15.28 2.29 20.86
N MET A 208 -15.11 1.60 19.73
CA MET A 208 -15.82 1.91 18.49
C MET A 208 -16.43 0.67 17.87
N SER A 209 -17.58 0.83 17.23
CA SER A 209 -18.23 -0.20 16.44
C SER A 209 -18.37 0.26 14.99
N VAL A 210 -18.16 -0.68 14.06
CA VAL A 210 -18.28 -0.44 12.63
C VAL A 210 -19.41 -1.33 12.11
N PHE A 211 -20.36 -0.70 11.41
CA PHE A 211 -21.48 -1.35 10.77
C PHE A 211 -21.42 -1.11 9.26
N LEU A 212 -21.65 -2.15 8.47
CA LEU A 212 -21.62 -2.11 7.02
C LEU A 212 -23.00 -2.43 6.47
N GLU A 213 -23.43 -1.61 5.53
CA GLU A 213 -24.68 -1.78 4.80
C GLU A 213 -24.40 -1.57 3.32
N GLY A 214 -24.75 -2.56 2.51
CA GLY A 214 -24.60 -2.51 1.06
C GLY A 214 -25.84 -3.07 0.38
N PRO A 215 -25.98 -2.85 -0.94
CA PRO A 215 -27.09 -3.42 -1.68
C PRO A 215 -27.02 -4.94 -1.67
N SER A 216 -28.18 -5.60 -1.63
CA SER A 216 -28.28 -7.07 -1.68
C SER A 216 -28.02 -7.63 -3.09
N GLU A 217 -28.17 -6.81 -4.11
CA GLU A 217 -27.98 -7.16 -5.52
C GLU A 217 -27.21 -6.04 -6.23
N MET A 218 -26.36 -6.42 -7.20
CA MET A 218 -25.65 -5.48 -8.05
C MET A 218 -26.09 -5.69 -9.50
N SER A 219 -26.49 -4.61 -10.18
CA SER A 219 -26.82 -4.67 -11.59
C SER A 219 -25.58 -4.41 -12.44
N LYS A 220 -25.35 -5.23 -13.48
CA LYS A 220 -24.30 -4.96 -14.48
C LYS A 220 -24.52 -3.65 -15.26
N THR A 221 -25.74 -3.11 -15.28
CA THR A 221 -26.03 -1.81 -15.92
C THR A 221 -25.70 -0.63 -15.02
N GLU A 222 -25.70 -0.84 -13.71
CA GLU A 222 -25.28 0.18 -12.73
C GLU A 222 -23.78 0.00 -12.52
N MET A 223 -22.98 0.85 -13.18
CA MET A 223 -21.51 0.72 -13.17
C MET A 223 -20.87 1.08 -11.83
N LEU A 224 -21.65 1.52 -10.84
CA LEU A 224 -21.22 1.96 -9.52
C LEU A 224 -22.26 1.54 -8.46
N PHE A 225 -21.78 1.04 -7.32
CA PHE A 225 -22.60 0.74 -6.15
C PHE A 225 -21.93 1.24 -4.87
N TYR A 226 -22.72 1.54 -3.85
CA TYR A 226 -22.23 2.19 -2.63
C TYR A 226 -22.35 1.26 -1.43
N ILE A 227 -21.26 1.10 -0.69
CA ILE A 227 -21.26 0.53 0.64
C ILE A 227 -21.28 1.67 1.66
N THR A 228 -22.29 1.65 2.51
CA THR A 228 -22.43 2.56 3.64
C THR A 228 -21.70 1.98 4.84
N ILE A 229 -20.76 2.75 5.37
CA ILE A 229 -19.95 2.42 6.53
C ILE A 229 -20.36 3.36 7.64
N LYS A 230 -20.92 2.82 8.71
CA LYS A 230 -21.33 3.58 9.89
C LYS A 230 -20.39 3.24 11.04
N ILE A 231 -19.66 4.25 11.53
CA ILE A 231 -18.72 4.11 12.65
C ILE A 231 -19.35 4.81 13.85
N THR A 232 -19.46 4.11 14.97
CA THR A 232 -20.07 4.63 16.21
C THR A 232 -19.05 4.63 17.34
N TYR A 233 -18.93 5.75 18.04
CA TYR A 233 -18.16 5.83 19.27
C TYR A 233 -19.04 5.41 20.45
N ASN A 234 -18.69 4.32 21.13
CA ASN A 234 -19.54 3.74 22.18
C ASN A 234 -19.19 4.25 23.59
N GLY A 235 -18.11 5.02 23.76
CA GLY A 235 -17.55 5.39 25.06
C GLY A 235 -16.26 4.61 25.40
N PRO A 236 -15.65 4.86 26.57
CA PRO A 236 -14.50 4.12 27.07
C PRO A 236 -14.92 2.74 27.58
N THR A 237 -13.98 1.79 27.56
CA THR A 237 -14.21 0.41 28.03
C THR A 237 -13.88 0.21 29.52
N ASN A 238 -14.61 -0.69 30.17
CA ASN A 238 -14.23 -1.28 31.47
C ASN A 238 -13.28 -2.48 31.29
N GLU A 239 -12.89 -3.09 32.42
CA GLU A 239 -12.05 -4.31 32.47
C GLU A 239 -12.65 -5.49 31.68
N ASP A 240 -13.98 -5.51 31.54
CA ASP A 240 -14.74 -6.52 30.79
C ASP A 240 -14.97 -6.16 29.32
N HIS A 241 -14.36 -5.06 28.84
CA HIS A 241 -14.49 -4.53 27.47
C HIS A 241 -15.90 -4.05 27.09
N GLU A 242 -16.76 -3.80 28.08
CA GLU A 242 -18.06 -3.18 27.90
C GLU A 242 -17.97 -1.65 28.01
N ALA A 243 -18.82 -0.95 27.26
CA ALA A 243 -18.87 0.50 27.30
C ALA A 243 -19.34 1.00 28.69
N ILE A 244 -18.54 1.88 29.32
CA ILE A 244 -18.89 2.51 30.59
C ILE A 244 -19.79 3.72 30.30
N ASN A 245 -21.03 3.69 30.80
CA ASN A 245 -21.97 4.81 30.75
C ASN A 245 -21.77 5.79 31.94
N VAL A 246 -20.60 6.40 32.07
CA VAL A 246 -20.34 7.44 33.10
C VAL A 246 -19.66 8.64 32.48
N ASP A 247 -20.30 9.83 32.55
CA ASP A 247 -19.81 11.16 32.11
C ASP A 247 -18.77 11.11 30.99
N THR A 248 -19.17 10.51 29.88
CA THR A 248 -18.26 10.12 28.82
C THR A 248 -17.91 11.33 27.96
N LYS A 249 -16.61 11.67 27.94
CA LYS A 249 -16.07 12.80 27.19
C LYS A 249 -16.21 12.56 25.68
N PRO A 250 -16.44 13.63 24.88
CA PRO A 250 -16.27 13.59 23.44
C PRO A 250 -14.85 13.15 23.08
N ILE A 251 -14.68 12.65 21.87
CA ILE A 251 -13.39 12.24 21.33
C ILE A 251 -13.21 12.83 19.94
N ILE A 252 -11.98 13.23 19.63
CA ILE A 252 -11.57 13.47 18.25
C ILE A 252 -10.67 12.31 17.82
N ILE A 253 -11.01 11.67 16.71
CA ILE A 253 -10.22 10.58 16.12
C ILE A 253 -9.73 10.95 14.73
N HIS A 254 -8.56 10.42 14.37
CA HIS A 254 -8.14 10.36 12.98
C HIS A 254 -8.90 9.24 12.25
N ASP A 255 -9.57 9.56 11.14
CA ASP A 255 -10.50 8.63 10.49
C ASP A 255 -9.87 7.74 9.41
N TYR A 256 -8.57 7.88 9.16
CA TYR A 256 -7.78 7.08 8.22
C TYR A 256 -7.96 5.55 8.36
N PRO A 257 -8.05 4.96 9.57
CA PRO A 257 -8.27 3.51 9.72
C PRO A 257 -9.65 3.02 9.28
N PHE A 258 -10.55 3.92 8.89
CA PHE A 258 -11.85 3.61 8.30
C PHE A 258 -11.89 3.95 6.81
N THR A 259 -10.71 4.08 6.17
CA THR A 259 -10.55 4.26 4.72
C THR A 259 -10.30 2.91 4.02
N TYR A 260 -10.24 2.94 2.68
CA TYR A 260 -10.23 1.78 1.77
C TYR A 260 -9.26 0.66 2.18
N ASP A 261 -8.07 1.00 2.70
CA ASP A 261 -7.01 0.06 3.08
C ASP A 261 -7.45 -0.97 4.15
N GLN A 262 -8.51 -0.69 4.90
CA GLN A 262 -9.02 -1.56 5.98
C GLN A 262 -10.29 -2.31 5.60
N PHE A 263 -10.63 -2.38 4.32
CA PHE A 263 -11.77 -3.15 3.82
C PHE A 263 -11.32 -4.21 2.82
N LEU A 264 -12.06 -5.31 2.78
CA LEU A 264 -11.78 -6.43 1.90
C LEU A 264 -13.02 -6.81 1.11
N LEU A 265 -12.84 -6.96 -0.20
CA LEU A 265 -13.84 -7.55 -1.07
C LEU A 265 -13.51 -9.03 -1.31
N GLN A 266 -14.49 -9.89 -1.06
CA GLN A 266 -14.35 -11.34 -1.23
C GLN A 266 -15.47 -11.84 -2.12
N ARG A 267 -15.16 -12.84 -2.95
CA ARG A 267 -16.09 -13.45 -3.89
C ARG A 267 -16.29 -14.92 -3.58
N ARG A 268 -17.48 -15.41 -3.85
CA ARG A 268 -17.83 -16.82 -3.92
C ARG A 268 -18.53 -17.08 -5.24
N CYS A 269 -17.98 -18.00 -6.03
CA CYS A 269 -18.52 -18.36 -7.34
C CYS A 269 -19.83 -19.15 -7.21
N LEU A 270 -20.69 -19.03 -8.23
CA LEU A 270 -21.97 -19.71 -8.30
C LEU A 270 -21.86 -21.26 -8.25
N ASP A 271 -20.80 -21.83 -8.79
CA ASP A 271 -20.57 -23.28 -8.92
C ASP A 271 -19.95 -23.93 -7.67
N TYR A 272 -19.89 -23.20 -6.55
CA TYR A 272 -19.32 -23.68 -5.29
C TYR A 272 -20.17 -24.81 -4.67
N ASP A 273 -19.58 -26.00 -4.55
CA ASP A 273 -20.17 -27.17 -3.88
C ASP A 273 -19.53 -27.41 -2.50
N PRO A 274 -20.24 -27.14 -1.38
CA PRO A 274 -19.72 -27.33 -0.04
C PRO A 274 -19.43 -28.80 0.33
N SER A 275 -19.94 -29.77 -0.43
CA SER A 275 -19.75 -31.21 -0.15
C SER A 275 -18.40 -31.78 -0.58
N LYS A 276 -17.62 -31.04 -1.40
CA LYS A 276 -16.29 -31.45 -1.89
C LYS A 276 -15.12 -31.01 -1.00
N ASN A 277 -15.38 -30.32 0.11
CA ASN A 277 -14.35 -29.89 1.06
C ASN A 277 -13.98 -31.01 2.04
N SER A 278 -13.01 -31.84 1.67
CA SER A 278 -12.45 -32.90 2.53
C SER A 278 -11.38 -32.41 3.53
N ASN A 279 -10.96 -31.14 3.44
CA ASN A 279 -10.10 -30.50 4.44
C ASN A 279 -10.91 -29.42 5.15
N GLY A 280 -11.14 -29.59 6.46
CA GLY A 280 -12.02 -28.75 7.29
C GLY A 280 -11.61 -27.29 7.51
N ASP A 281 -11.06 -26.61 6.49
CA ASP A 281 -10.95 -25.15 6.46
C ASP A 281 -12.28 -24.60 5.93
N SER A 282 -12.99 -23.85 6.79
CA SER A 282 -14.38 -23.41 6.56
C SER A 282 -14.54 -22.57 5.28
N THR A 283 -15.61 -22.87 4.50
CA THR A 283 -16.32 -21.94 3.59
C THR A 283 -15.44 -21.07 2.69
N GLN A 284 -15.13 -21.55 1.49
CA GLN A 284 -14.11 -20.99 0.58
C GLN A 284 -14.57 -19.68 -0.11
N TRP A 285 -14.71 -18.61 0.65
CA TRP A 285 -14.68 -17.25 0.13
C TRP A 285 -13.28 -16.96 -0.39
N LYS A 286 -13.17 -16.63 -1.68
CA LYS A 286 -11.90 -16.21 -2.29
C LYS A 286 -11.77 -14.71 -2.10
N THR A 287 -10.66 -14.26 -1.54
CA THR A 287 -10.34 -12.84 -1.51
C THR A 287 -10.04 -12.39 -2.94
N TYR A 288 -10.71 -11.33 -3.38
CA TYR A 288 -10.34 -10.62 -4.60
C TYR A 288 -9.50 -9.42 -4.19
N LEU A 289 -8.27 -9.37 -4.69
CA LEU A 289 -7.45 -8.18 -4.64
C LEU A 289 -7.68 -7.50 -5.98
N ASP A 290 -8.12 -6.23 -5.96
CA ASP A 290 -8.11 -5.44 -7.17
C ASP A 290 -6.64 -5.19 -7.51
N ASP A 291 -6.24 -5.78 -8.63
CA ASP A 291 -4.91 -5.77 -9.20
C ASP A 291 -4.62 -4.49 -10.00
N GLU A 292 -5.64 -3.64 -10.23
CA GLU A 292 -5.57 -2.41 -11.03
C GLU A 292 -5.79 -1.13 -10.21
N ASP A 293 -6.50 -1.18 -9.08
CA ASP A 293 -6.60 -0.04 -8.16
C ASP A 293 -5.38 -0.03 -7.23
N ASN A 294 -4.25 0.41 -7.78
CA ASN A 294 -3.14 0.90 -6.97
C ASN A 294 -3.51 2.33 -6.54
N PRO A 295 -3.89 2.60 -5.28
CA PRO A 295 -3.85 3.94 -4.73
C PRO A 295 -2.37 4.27 -4.49
N GLY A 296 -1.59 4.30 -5.56
CA GLY A 296 -0.23 4.80 -5.63
C GLY A 296 -0.31 6.31 -5.44
N TRP A 297 -0.73 6.74 -4.26
CA TRP A 297 -0.61 8.12 -3.82
C TRP A 297 0.86 8.46 -3.98
N ARG A 298 1.15 9.38 -4.90
CA ARG A 298 2.50 9.91 -5.10
C ARG A 298 2.98 10.40 -3.73
N ILE A 299 3.99 9.74 -3.17
CA ILE A 299 4.68 10.28 -2.02
C ILE A 299 5.61 11.34 -2.60
N VAL A 300 5.11 12.57 -2.67
CA VAL A 300 5.97 13.70 -2.98
C VAL A 300 6.98 13.85 -1.82
N ASP A 301 8.24 14.19 -2.09
CA ASP A 301 9.24 14.48 -1.05
C ASP A 301 8.98 15.85 -0.39
N GLU A 302 7.71 16.18 -0.20
CA GLU A 302 7.28 17.35 0.56
C GLU A 302 7.28 16.99 2.05
N PRO A 303 7.59 17.96 2.92
CA PRO A 303 7.55 17.74 4.36
C PRO A 303 6.11 17.45 4.81
N ASP A 304 5.99 16.72 5.92
CA ASP A 304 4.70 16.50 6.58
C ASP A 304 3.96 17.83 6.80
N VAL A 305 2.65 17.78 6.59
CA VAL A 305 1.77 18.95 6.63
C VAL A 305 1.13 19.03 8.01
N GLU A 306 1.18 20.22 8.61
CA GLU A 306 0.45 20.50 9.84
C GLU A 306 -1.04 20.66 9.53
N VAL A 307 -1.85 19.80 10.13
CA VAL A 307 -3.30 19.79 9.96
C VAL A 307 -3.96 19.99 11.31
N ASN A 308 -5.00 20.83 11.33
CA ASN A 308 -5.79 21.06 12.53
C ASN A 308 -6.69 19.84 12.79
N VAL A 309 -6.72 19.37 14.04
CA VAL A 309 -7.51 18.18 14.42
C VAL A 309 -9.02 18.41 14.36
N THR A 310 -9.48 19.66 14.19
CA THR A 310 -10.88 19.98 13.97
C THR A 310 -11.29 19.93 12.50
N ASP A 311 -10.35 19.62 11.59
CA ASP A 311 -10.63 19.50 10.16
C ASP A 311 -11.47 18.24 9.88
N PRO A 312 -12.72 18.38 9.41
CA PRO A 312 -13.62 17.24 9.18
C PRO A 312 -13.22 16.40 7.97
N GLU A 313 -12.20 16.77 7.20
CA GLU A 313 -11.66 15.94 6.12
C GLU A 313 -10.87 14.75 6.67
N PHE A 314 -10.10 14.96 7.74
CA PHE A 314 -9.17 13.97 8.30
C PHE A 314 -9.58 13.46 9.69
N PHE A 315 -10.32 14.28 10.45
CA PHE A 315 -10.68 13.99 11.83
C PHE A 315 -12.18 13.97 12.06
N ARG A 316 -12.61 13.21 13.07
CA ARG A 316 -14.01 13.11 13.49
C ARG A 316 -14.13 13.38 14.97
N SER A 317 -14.81 14.47 15.32
CA SER A 317 -15.30 14.70 16.67
C SER A 317 -16.60 13.93 16.88
N LEU A 318 -16.63 13.06 17.89
CA LEU A 318 -17.77 12.21 18.21
C LEU A 318 -18.11 12.30 19.70
N LYS A 319 -19.39 12.45 20.00
CA LYS A 319 -19.94 12.22 21.33
C LYS A 319 -20.21 10.73 21.53
N PRO A 320 -20.25 10.25 22.78
CA PRO A 320 -20.65 8.87 23.07
C PRO A 320 -22.03 8.57 22.49
N GLY A 321 -22.14 7.45 21.79
CA GLY A 321 -23.32 7.03 21.03
C GLY A 321 -23.47 7.70 19.65
N GLU A 322 -22.65 8.70 19.33
CA GLU A 322 -22.67 9.36 18.03
C GLU A 322 -22.00 8.47 16.97
N SER A 323 -22.55 8.54 15.76
CA SER A 323 -22.00 7.85 14.61
C SER A 323 -21.73 8.83 13.48
N PHE A 324 -20.64 8.60 12.75
CA PHE A 324 -20.46 9.17 11.43
C PHE A 324 -20.65 8.10 10.35
N VAL A 325 -21.04 8.56 9.16
CA VAL A 325 -21.31 7.71 8.02
C VAL A 325 -20.39 8.09 6.87
N ARG A 326 -19.72 7.10 6.31
CA ARG A 326 -18.91 7.19 5.10
C ARG A 326 -19.53 6.29 4.03
N LYS A 327 -19.38 6.66 2.76
CA LYS A 327 -19.77 5.83 1.63
C LYS A 327 -18.54 5.49 0.82
N ASN A 328 -18.26 4.19 0.67
CA ASN A 328 -17.29 3.72 -0.30
C ASN A 328 -18.06 3.37 -1.58
N HIS A 329 -17.62 3.88 -2.71
CA HIS A 329 -18.11 3.42 -4.00
C HIS A 329 -17.27 2.22 -4.44
N LEU A 330 -17.92 1.27 -5.09
CA LEU A 330 -17.29 0.17 -5.77
C LEU A 330 -17.77 0.17 -7.22
N GLY A 331 -16.85 0.05 -8.15
CA GLY A 331 -17.10 -0.05 -9.58
C GLY A 331 -17.24 -1.48 -10.07
N PHE A 332 -17.64 -1.62 -11.33
CA PHE A 332 -17.57 -2.92 -12.01
C PHE A 332 -16.12 -3.40 -12.20
N PHE A 333 -15.14 -2.48 -12.27
CA PHE A 333 -13.71 -2.79 -12.40
C PHE A 333 -13.14 -3.41 -11.11
N ASP A 334 -13.69 -3.03 -9.96
CA ASP A 334 -13.35 -3.59 -8.65
C ASP A 334 -13.93 -5.00 -8.44
N LEU A 335 -14.73 -5.51 -9.38
CA LEU A 335 -15.19 -6.90 -9.41
C LEU A 335 -14.23 -7.76 -10.23
N HIS A 336 -14.14 -9.05 -9.90
CA HIS A 336 -13.27 -9.96 -10.65
C HIS A 336 -13.64 -10.01 -12.15
N PRO A 337 -12.68 -10.00 -13.09
CA PRO A 337 -12.97 -9.86 -14.53
C PRO A 337 -13.90 -10.93 -15.12
N ASP A 338 -13.90 -12.14 -14.56
CA ASP A 338 -14.79 -13.23 -14.96
C ASP A 338 -16.13 -13.27 -14.19
N THR A 339 -16.51 -12.19 -13.50
CA THR A 339 -17.75 -12.12 -12.71
C THR A 339 -18.98 -12.43 -13.56
N VAL A 340 -19.72 -13.45 -13.12
CA VAL A 340 -20.98 -13.87 -13.76
C VAL A 340 -22.17 -13.58 -12.86
N VAL A 341 -23.35 -13.50 -13.47
CA VAL A 341 -24.60 -13.37 -12.73
C VAL A 341 -24.78 -14.60 -11.84
N GLY A 342 -25.01 -14.38 -10.54
CA GLY A 342 -25.13 -15.44 -9.53
C GLY A 342 -23.95 -15.56 -8.58
N ASP A 343 -22.81 -14.90 -8.87
CA ASP A 343 -21.71 -14.81 -7.91
C ASP A 343 -22.11 -14.00 -6.67
N THR A 344 -21.62 -14.42 -5.50
CA THR A 344 -21.84 -13.69 -4.24
C THR A 344 -20.58 -12.92 -3.85
N TYR A 345 -20.72 -11.64 -3.54
CA TYR A 345 -19.66 -10.82 -2.97
C TYR A 345 -19.92 -10.52 -1.49
N ARG A 346 -18.83 -10.37 -0.73
CA ARG A 346 -18.83 -9.94 0.66
C ARG A 346 -17.82 -8.81 0.82
N TYR A 347 -18.31 -7.67 1.28
CA TYR A 347 -17.46 -6.57 1.73
C TYR A 347 -17.30 -6.66 3.24
N GLN A 348 -16.07 -6.69 3.71
CA GLN A 348 -15.76 -6.90 5.12
C GLN A 348 -14.86 -5.78 5.63
N TYR A 349 -15.24 -5.17 6.76
CA TYR A 349 -14.33 -4.33 7.52
C TYR A 349 -13.34 -5.24 8.20
N CYS A 350 -12.09 -5.02 7.87
CA CYS A 350 -11.01 -5.87 8.25
C CYS A 350 -10.53 -5.51 9.66
N GLY A 351 -10.56 -4.24 10.07
CA GLY A 351 -10.20 -3.81 11.42
C GLY A 351 -8.91 -3.02 11.43
N GLY A 352 -9.03 -1.70 11.47
CA GLY A 352 -7.93 -0.76 11.58
C GLY A 352 -7.60 -0.42 13.04
N ARG A 353 -6.34 -0.03 13.28
CA ARG A 353 -5.92 0.60 14.53
C ARG A 353 -6.08 2.11 14.39
N VAL A 354 -6.87 2.72 15.27
CA VAL A 354 -6.86 4.17 15.48
C VAL A 354 -5.44 4.59 15.84
N ASP A 355 -4.77 5.27 14.92
CA ASP A 355 -3.38 5.68 15.04
C ASP A 355 -3.24 6.94 15.89
N TRP A 356 -4.28 7.77 15.95
CA TRP A 356 -4.32 8.97 16.77
C TRP A 356 -5.74 9.31 17.25
N TRP A 357 -5.85 9.73 18.52
CA TRP A 357 -7.08 10.24 19.11
C TRP A 357 -6.81 11.13 20.33
N ILE A 358 -7.75 11.99 20.70
CA ILE A 358 -7.69 12.84 21.90
C ILE A 358 -9.08 13.02 22.54
N TRP A 359 -9.12 13.08 23.88
CA TRP A 359 -10.34 13.41 24.64
C TRP A 359 -10.65 14.90 24.58
N GLY A 360 -11.88 15.24 24.24
CA GLY A 360 -12.35 16.63 24.15
C GLY A 360 -13.13 16.86 22.85
N ASP A 361 -13.73 18.04 22.72
CA ASP A 361 -14.43 18.47 21.51
C ASP A 361 -13.59 19.43 20.66
N CYS A 362 -14.15 19.86 19.53
CA CYS A 362 -13.48 20.80 18.64
C CYS A 362 -13.23 22.18 19.28
N GLU A 363 -13.99 22.60 20.29
CA GLU A 363 -13.76 23.88 20.96
C GLU A 363 -12.51 23.79 21.85
N GLU A 364 -12.41 22.71 22.63
CA GLU A 364 -11.24 22.43 23.48
C GLU A 364 -9.96 22.28 22.64
N HIS A 365 -10.07 21.67 21.45
CA HIS A 365 -8.94 21.37 20.58
C HIS A 365 -8.79 22.27 19.36
N ALA A 366 -9.45 23.44 19.31
CA ALA A 366 -9.42 24.37 18.17
C ALA A 366 -8.00 24.80 17.71
N LYS A 367 -7.00 24.70 18.60
CA LYS A 367 -5.59 25.05 18.31
C LYS A 367 -4.66 23.84 18.24
N THR A 368 -5.20 22.64 18.36
CA THR A 368 -4.40 21.41 18.33
C THR A 368 -4.10 21.07 16.88
N VAL A 369 -2.83 20.88 16.57
CA VAL A 369 -2.35 20.51 15.23
C VAL A 369 -1.53 19.24 15.33
N VAL A 370 -1.62 18.41 14.30
CA VAL A 370 -0.80 17.20 14.14
C VAL A 370 -0.21 17.16 12.75
N LYS A 371 0.84 16.35 12.57
CA LYS A 371 1.51 16.19 11.27
C LYS A 371 0.96 14.97 10.56
N LEU A 372 0.35 15.21 9.40
CA LEU A 372 0.05 14.16 8.43
C LEU A 372 1.15 14.14 7.37
N PRO A 373 1.40 12.98 6.74
CA PRO A 373 2.28 12.96 5.58
C PRO A 373 1.83 13.95 4.51
N CYS A 374 2.74 14.40 3.66
CA CYS A 374 2.45 15.41 2.64
C CYS A 374 1.34 15.04 1.64
N TRP A 375 1.05 13.76 1.45
CA TRP A 375 -0.09 13.28 0.66
C TRP A 375 -1.41 13.22 1.45
N LEU A 376 -1.41 13.68 2.72
CA LEU A 376 -2.53 13.82 3.67
C LEU A 376 -3.32 12.54 3.99
N HIS A 377 -3.08 11.46 3.25
CA HIS A 377 -3.75 10.16 3.36
C HIS A 377 -2.78 9.10 3.89
N GLY A 378 -2.41 9.25 5.16
CA GLY A 378 -1.59 8.28 5.86
C GLY A 378 -1.66 8.51 7.36
N ARG A 379 -0.96 7.69 8.13
CA ARG A 379 -0.96 7.80 9.60
C ARG A 379 -0.35 9.12 10.07
N VAL A 380 -0.76 9.59 11.24
CA VAL A 380 -0.09 10.71 11.92
C VAL A 380 1.39 10.35 12.13
N ALA A 381 2.30 11.19 11.63
CA ALA A 381 3.74 10.89 11.53
C ALA A 381 4.43 10.80 12.90
N ASP A 382 3.96 11.59 13.87
CA ASP A 382 4.41 11.60 15.26
C ASP A 382 3.18 11.58 16.19
N PRO A 383 2.56 10.41 16.44
CA PRO A 383 1.49 10.33 17.39
C PRO A 383 2.11 10.51 18.77
N LEU A 384 2.08 11.74 19.30
CA LEU A 384 2.47 12.05 20.67
C LEU A 384 1.81 11.03 21.60
N ILE A 385 2.60 10.08 22.11
CA ILE A 385 2.19 9.23 23.21
C ILE A 385 2.14 10.17 24.41
N MET A 386 1.00 10.82 24.63
CA MET A 386 0.70 11.38 25.92
C MET A 386 0.54 10.19 26.86
N MET A 387 1.63 9.84 27.54
CA MET A 387 1.56 9.02 28.74
C MET A 387 0.61 9.74 29.70
N GLU A 388 -0.55 9.13 29.94
CA GLU A 388 -1.44 9.52 31.01
C GLU A 388 -0.68 9.54 32.34
N GLY A 389 -1.05 10.53 33.15
CA GLY A 389 -0.38 10.86 34.39
C GLY A 389 -0.30 9.69 35.36
N ARG A 390 0.92 9.43 35.83
CA ARG A 390 1.09 8.90 37.18
C ARG A 390 0.72 10.01 38.15
N SER A 391 -0.39 9.81 38.84
CA SER A 391 -0.61 10.42 40.16
C SER A 391 0.35 9.80 41.17
#